data_AF-A0A919NRG3-F1
#
_entry.id   AF-A0A919NRG3-F1
#
_cell.length_a   1.000
_cell.length_b   1.000
_cell.length_c   1.000
_cell.angle_alpha   90.00
_cell.angle_beta   90.00
_cell.angle_gamma   90.00
#
_symmetry.space_group_name_H-M   'P 1'
#
loop_
_entity.id
_entity.type
_entity.pdbx_description
1 polymer ?
#
loop_
_entity_poly.entity_id
_entity_poly.type
_entity_poly.pdbx_seq_one_letter_code
_entity_poly.pdbx_strand_id
1 'polypeptide(L)'
;MSEDAKRSPRILAVAWGRIEVESLGVVKDVKLYPGGGREWDWSETGTRHSPGIQPADIEELLLHGAAAVVLSRGMDLQLQVSRLTLEFLEERDVRAYVAETTEAVQIYNELAATQLVGGLFHSTC
;
A
#
# COMPACT_ATOMS: atom_id res chain seq x y z
N MET A 1 15.93 2.34 21.60
CA MET A 1 14.76 2.45 20.70
C MET A 1 15.11 1.65 19.45
N SER A 2 14.48 0.51 19.29
CA SER A 2 14.91 -0.60 18.43
C SER A 2 14.84 -0.24 16.94
N GLU A 3 15.79 -0.70 16.13
CA GLU A 3 15.80 -0.54 14.66
C GLU A 3 14.53 -1.09 13.98
N ASP A 4 13.79 -1.99 14.63
CA ASP A 4 12.51 -2.52 14.14
C ASP A 4 11.38 -1.48 14.06
N ALA A 5 11.47 -0.38 14.84
CA ALA A 5 10.40 0.62 14.89
C ALA A 5 10.23 1.42 13.57
N LYS A 6 11.13 1.23 12.61
CA LYS A 6 11.07 1.90 11.30
C LYS A 6 10.95 0.95 10.12
N ARG A 7 10.91 -0.37 10.30
CA ARG A 7 10.85 -1.28 9.15
C ARG A 7 9.43 -1.36 8.59
N SER A 8 9.32 -1.46 7.27
CA SER A 8 8.06 -1.77 6.61
C SER A 8 7.70 -3.25 6.87
N PRO A 9 6.49 -3.56 7.39
CA PRO A 9 6.13 -4.92 7.75
C PRO A 9 5.98 -5.81 6.52
N ARG A 10 6.40 -7.07 6.60
CA ARG A 10 6.27 -8.01 5.48
C ARG A 10 4.85 -8.53 5.30
N ILE A 11 4.46 -8.70 4.04
CA ILE A 11 3.26 -9.46 3.65
C ILE A 11 3.67 -10.94 3.53
N LEU A 12 3.06 -11.80 4.35
CA LEU A 12 3.37 -13.22 4.44
C LEU A 12 2.62 -14.05 3.40
N ALA A 13 1.37 -13.69 3.12
CA ALA A 13 0.52 -14.38 2.15
C ALA A 13 -0.57 -13.45 1.60
N VAL A 14 -1.02 -13.75 0.38
CA VAL A 14 -2.12 -13.05 -0.27
C VAL A 14 -3.02 -14.05 -1.02
N ALA A 15 -4.32 -13.87 -0.90
CA ALA A 15 -5.36 -14.63 -1.59
C ALA A 15 -6.61 -13.75 -1.75
N TRP A 16 -7.61 -14.21 -2.50
CA TRP A 16 -8.84 -13.46 -2.71
C TRP A 16 -9.53 -13.11 -1.39
N GLY A 17 -9.69 -11.80 -1.12
CA GLY A 17 -10.31 -11.30 0.11
C GLY A 17 -9.44 -11.47 1.37
N ARG A 18 -8.15 -11.81 1.24
CA ARG A 18 -7.26 -12.13 2.36
C ARG A 18 -5.83 -11.68 2.13
N ILE A 19 -5.30 -10.89 3.06
CA ILE A 19 -3.88 -10.52 3.15
C ILE A 19 -3.40 -10.83 4.56
N GLU A 20 -2.25 -11.50 4.67
CA GLU A 20 -1.62 -11.81 5.95
C GLU A 20 -0.33 -11.02 6.10
N VAL A 21 -0.22 -10.26 7.19
CA VAL A 21 0.90 -9.35 7.46
C VAL A 21 1.50 -9.71 8.82
N GLU A 22 2.83 -9.75 8.90
CA GLU A 22 3.54 -10.23 10.10
C GLU A 22 3.17 -9.49 11.39
N SER A 23 2.81 -8.20 11.30
CA SER A 23 2.47 -7.34 12.45
C SER A 23 0.97 -7.16 12.70
N LEU A 24 0.10 -7.56 11.76
CA LEU A 24 -1.35 -7.29 11.81
C LEU A 24 -2.21 -8.56 11.74
N GLY A 25 -1.62 -9.71 11.41
CA GLY A 25 -2.37 -10.92 11.14
C GLY A 25 -3.13 -10.81 9.82
N VAL A 26 -4.37 -11.29 9.80
CA VAL A 26 -5.18 -11.44 8.58
C VAL A 26 -6.17 -10.29 8.45
N VAL A 27 -6.13 -9.60 7.32
CA VAL A 27 -7.00 -8.48 6.97
C VAL A 27 -7.50 -8.63 5.53
N LYS A 28 -8.56 -7.91 5.16
CA LYS A 28 -9.08 -7.92 3.79
C LYS A 28 -8.24 -7.01 2.89
N ASP A 29 -8.27 -5.71 3.16
CA ASP A 29 -7.50 -4.69 2.45
C ASP A 29 -6.66 -3.94 3.47
N VAL A 30 -5.45 -3.52 3.10
CA VAL A 30 -4.48 -3.01 4.07
C VAL A 30 -3.66 -1.83 3.55
N LYS A 31 -3.45 -0.85 4.44
CA LYS A 31 -2.44 0.20 4.32
C LYS A 31 -1.22 -0.22 5.13
N LEU A 32 -0.06 -0.27 4.49
CA LEU A 32 1.21 -0.56 5.16
C LEU A 32 2.16 0.63 5.04
N TYR A 33 2.95 0.86 6.07
CA TYR A 33 3.92 1.95 6.12
C TYR A 33 5.08 1.59 7.08
N PRO A 34 6.19 2.33 7.04
CA PRO A 34 7.29 2.08 7.97
C PRO A 34 6.81 2.11 9.43
N GLY A 35 7.07 1.03 10.16
CA GLY A 35 6.66 0.85 11.55
C GLY A 35 5.28 0.22 11.77
N GLY A 36 4.52 -0.11 10.71
CA GLY A 36 3.26 -0.84 10.88
C GLY A 36 2.28 -0.74 9.72
N GLY A 37 0.99 -0.76 10.05
CA GLY A 37 -0.08 -0.66 9.08
C GLY A 37 -1.44 -0.82 9.74
N ARG A 38 -2.50 -0.77 8.95
CA ARG A 38 -3.87 -0.97 9.39
C ARG A 38 -4.77 -1.37 8.23
N GLU A 39 -5.97 -1.85 8.55
CA GLU A 39 -7.01 -2.09 7.54
C GLU A 39 -7.29 -0.82 6.71
N TRP A 40 -7.49 -1.01 5.41
CA TRP A 40 -7.82 0.07 4.49
C TRP A 40 -9.32 0.17 4.29
N ASP A 41 -9.92 1.14 4.96
CA ASP A 41 -11.32 1.53 4.73
C ASP A 41 -11.39 2.62 3.65
N TRP A 42 -11.98 2.28 2.50
CA TRP A 42 -12.16 3.19 1.36
C TRP A 42 -13.14 4.34 1.65
N SER A 43 -13.97 4.22 2.68
CA SER A 43 -14.93 5.27 3.05
C SER A 43 -14.25 6.50 3.67
N GLU A 44 -13.05 6.34 4.24
CA GLU A 44 -12.27 7.43 4.84
C GLU A 44 -11.87 8.51 3.84
N THR A 45 -11.57 8.10 2.61
CA THR A 45 -10.97 8.95 1.57
C THR A 45 -11.83 9.06 0.32
N GLY A 46 -12.93 8.30 0.26
CA GLY A 46 -13.81 8.25 -0.91
C GLY A 46 -13.26 7.39 -2.05
N THR A 47 -12.26 6.55 -1.80
CA THR A 47 -11.76 5.60 -2.81
C THR A 47 -12.87 4.68 -3.31
N ARG A 48 -12.90 4.48 -4.61
CA ARG A 48 -13.81 3.58 -5.35
C ARG A 48 -13.02 3.02 -6.53
N HIS A 49 -13.55 2.02 -7.24
CA HIS A 49 -12.93 1.51 -8.47
C HIS A 49 -12.57 2.62 -9.47
N SER A 50 -13.43 3.63 -9.60
CA SER A 50 -13.15 4.88 -10.30
C SER A 50 -13.69 6.05 -9.46
N PRO A 51 -12.92 7.13 -9.22
CA PRO A 51 -11.65 7.47 -9.87
C PRO A 51 -10.40 6.74 -9.34
N GLY A 52 -10.56 5.81 -8.38
CA GLY A 52 -9.45 5.00 -7.88
C GLY A 52 -8.94 5.44 -6.51
N ILE A 53 -7.71 5.04 -6.21
CA ILE A 53 -6.95 5.43 -5.01
C ILE A 53 -6.78 6.95 -4.96
N GLN A 54 -7.04 7.57 -3.81
CA GLN A 54 -6.97 9.02 -3.61
C GLN A 54 -5.66 9.49 -2.95
N PRO A 55 -5.25 10.77 -3.12
CA PRO A 55 -4.08 11.31 -2.42
C PRO A 55 -4.17 11.16 -0.90
N ALA A 56 -5.37 11.31 -0.33
CA ALA A 56 -5.61 11.14 1.10
C ALA A 56 -5.32 9.71 1.61
N ASP A 57 -5.34 8.69 0.75
CA ASP A 57 -4.92 7.34 1.15
C ASP A 57 -3.40 7.23 1.32
N ILE A 58 -2.65 8.15 0.71
CA ILE A 58 -1.18 8.15 0.67
C ILE A 58 -0.58 8.98 1.80
N GLU A 59 -1.28 10.00 2.29
CA GLU A 59 -0.78 10.94 3.30
C GLU A 59 -0.22 10.24 4.54
N GLU A 60 -0.94 9.24 5.05
CA GLU A 60 -0.52 8.46 6.21
C GLU A 60 0.79 7.70 5.93
N LEU A 61 0.95 7.13 4.74
CA LEU A 61 2.15 6.39 4.37
C LEU A 61 3.38 7.31 4.36
N LEU A 62 3.23 8.52 3.82
CA LEU A 62 4.31 9.50 3.76
C LEU A 62 4.63 10.11 5.13
N LEU A 63 3.62 10.33 5.97
CA LEU A 63 3.79 10.80 7.34
C LEU A 63 4.65 9.83 8.16
N HIS A 64 4.49 8.53 7.89
CA HIS A 64 5.31 7.46 8.47
C HIS A 64 6.68 7.28 7.79
N GLY A 65 7.02 8.09 6.78
CA GLY A 65 8.35 8.13 6.19
C GLY A 65 8.58 7.16 5.03
N ALA A 66 7.52 6.72 4.34
CA ALA A 66 7.67 5.94 3.12
C ALA A 66 8.44 6.73 2.03
N ALA A 67 9.54 6.18 1.55
CA ALA A 67 10.35 6.72 0.45
C ALA A 67 9.92 6.18 -0.93
N ALA A 68 9.16 5.10 -0.94
CA ALA A 68 8.51 4.53 -2.11
C ALA A 68 7.11 4.05 -1.73
N VAL A 69 6.19 4.02 -2.70
CA VAL A 69 4.82 3.57 -2.48
C VAL A 69 4.41 2.53 -3.52
N VAL A 70 3.83 1.42 -3.05
CA VAL A 70 3.25 0.37 -3.90
C VAL A 70 1.74 0.42 -3.86
N LEU A 71 1.09 0.50 -5.02
CA LEU A 71 -0.34 0.64 -5.20
C LEU A 71 -0.86 -0.59 -5.96
N SER A 72 -1.54 -1.49 -5.25
CA SER A 72 -2.24 -2.58 -5.94
C SER A 72 -3.54 -2.09 -6.58
N ARG A 73 -3.93 -2.72 -7.68
CA ARG A 73 -5.16 -2.44 -8.41
C ARG A 73 -6.24 -3.52 -8.27
N GLY A 74 -6.09 -4.40 -7.29
CA GLY A 74 -6.89 -5.61 -7.20
C GLY A 74 -6.33 -6.74 -8.07
N MET A 75 -6.81 -7.95 -7.78
CA MET A 75 -6.52 -9.20 -8.49
C MET A 75 -6.95 -9.14 -9.96
N ASP A 76 -8.00 -8.38 -10.25
CA ASP A 76 -8.57 -8.22 -11.60
C ASP A 76 -8.28 -6.83 -12.20
N LEU A 77 -7.38 -6.04 -11.59
CA LEU A 77 -6.99 -4.70 -12.04
C LEU A 77 -8.14 -3.68 -12.14
N GLN A 78 -9.26 -3.88 -11.45
CA GLN A 78 -10.44 -3.00 -11.57
C GLN A 78 -10.29 -1.70 -10.77
N LEU A 79 -9.52 -1.71 -9.69
CA LEU A 79 -9.23 -0.49 -8.93
C LEU A 79 -8.27 0.40 -9.74
N GLN A 80 -8.72 1.61 -10.06
CA GLN A 80 -7.88 2.62 -10.69
C GLN A 80 -6.97 3.31 -9.67
N VAL A 81 -5.99 4.07 -10.17
CA VAL A 81 -5.25 5.04 -9.37
C VAL A 81 -5.62 6.41 -9.93
N SER A 82 -6.09 7.32 -9.07
CA SER A 82 -6.40 8.68 -9.50
C SER A 82 -5.15 9.34 -10.04
N ARG A 83 -5.29 10.09 -11.13
CA ARG A 83 -4.18 10.89 -11.69
C ARG A 83 -3.60 11.85 -10.64
N LEU A 84 -4.46 12.42 -9.80
CA LEU A 84 -4.05 13.32 -8.71
C LEU A 84 -3.14 12.60 -7.71
N THR A 85 -3.32 11.30 -7.49
CA THR A 85 -2.49 10.50 -6.58
C THR A 85 -1.08 10.30 -7.14
N LEU A 86 -0.97 10.05 -8.45
CA LEU A 86 0.33 9.94 -9.12
C LEU A 86 1.07 11.28 -9.14
N GLU A 87 0.37 12.37 -9.47
CA GLU A 87 0.94 13.73 -9.45
C GLU A 87 1.37 14.11 -8.02
N PHE A 88 0.55 13.81 -7.00
CA PHE A 88 0.88 14.07 -5.59
C PHE A 88 2.17 13.37 -5.13
N LEU A 89 2.41 12.13 -5.57
CA LEU A 89 3.61 11.36 -5.29
C LEU A 89 4.82 11.91 -6.05
N GLU A 90 4.65 12.24 -7.34
CA GLU A 90 5.68 12.82 -8.20
C GLU A 90 6.18 14.16 -7.68
N GLU A 91 5.28 15.06 -7.27
CA GLU A 91 5.62 16.36 -6.66
C GLU A 91 6.47 16.25 -5.39
N ARG A 92 6.45 15.09 -4.73
CA ARG A 92 7.19 14.79 -3.49
C ARG A 92 8.44 13.94 -3.73
N ASP A 93 8.77 13.67 -4.99
CA ASP A 93 9.88 12.78 -5.39
C ASP A 93 9.74 11.37 -4.79
N VAL A 94 8.49 10.90 -4.63
CA VAL A 94 8.19 9.55 -4.12
C VAL A 94 7.83 8.65 -5.28
N ARG A 95 8.62 7.58 -5.46
CA ARG A 95 8.38 6.63 -6.55
C ARG A 95 7.15 5.77 -6.27
N ALA A 96 6.20 5.79 -7.21
CA ALA A 96 5.03 4.92 -7.22
C ALA A 96 5.29 3.65 -8.05
N TYR A 97 4.88 2.49 -7.52
CA TYR A 97 4.80 1.23 -8.24
C TYR A 97 3.34 0.81 -8.29
N VAL A 98 2.79 0.61 -9.49
CA VAL A 98 1.38 0.27 -9.68
C VAL A 98 1.29 -1.08 -10.36
N ALA A 99 0.60 -2.04 -9.75
CA ALA A 99 0.56 -3.42 -10.23
C ALA A 99 -0.73 -4.15 -9.83
N GLU A 100 -0.92 -5.36 -10.38
CA GLU A 100 -1.88 -6.34 -9.85
C GLU A 100 -1.48 -6.71 -8.41
N THR A 101 -2.42 -7.14 -7.56
CA THR A 101 -2.17 -7.37 -6.13
C THR A 101 -1.07 -8.38 -5.83
N THR A 102 -0.99 -9.53 -6.51
CA THR A 102 0.08 -10.50 -6.26
C THR A 102 1.46 -9.98 -6.67
N GLU A 103 1.55 -9.29 -7.81
CA GLU A 103 2.78 -8.61 -8.25
C GLU A 103 3.16 -7.46 -7.32
N ALA A 104 2.19 -6.66 -6.88
CA ALA A 104 2.38 -5.58 -5.93
C ALA A 104 2.96 -6.09 -4.60
N VAL A 105 2.47 -7.23 -4.11
CA VAL A 105 2.99 -7.88 -2.90
C VAL A 105 4.46 -8.30 -3.08
N GLN A 106 4.83 -8.83 -4.25
CA GLN A 106 6.22 -9.19 -4.55
C GLN A 106 7.13 -7.95 -4.56
N ILE A 107 6.76 -6.92 -5.33
CA ILE A 107 7.48 -5.64 -5.40
C ILE A 107 7.64 -5.05 -4.00
N TYR A 108 6.56 -5.00 -3.23
CA TYR A 108 6.58 -4.43 -1.88
C TYR A 108 7.56 -5.16 -0.96
N ASN A 109 7.51 -6.49 -0.93
CA ASN A 109 8.39 -7.28 -0.06
C ASN A 109 9.88 -7.17 -0.46
N GLU A 110 10.18 -7.05 -1.76
CA GLU A 110 11.55 -6.79 -2.25
C GLU A 110 12.05 -5.41 -1.80
N LEU A 111 11.21 -4.38 -1.92
CA LEU A 111 11.54 -3.02 -1.48
C LEU A 111 11.68 -2.94 0.05
N ALA A 112 10.77 -3.57 0.80
CA ALA A 112 10.77 -3.58 2.27
C ALA A 112 12.03 -4.20 2.88
N ALA A 113 12.72 -5.07 2.13
CA ALA A 113 13.99 -5.64 2.56
C ALA A 113 15.16 -4.63 2.55
N THR A 114 15.04 -3.51 1.83
CA THR A 114 16.16 -2.59 1.59
C THR A 114 15.84 -1.13 1.89
N GLN A 115 14.56 -0.74 1.94
CA GLN A 115 14.15 0.65 2.17
C GLN A 115 12.78 0.78 2.86
N LEU A 116 12.48 2.01 3.24
CA LEU A 116 11.19 2.40 3.84
C LEU A 116 10.13 2.51 2.74
N VAL A 117 9.21 1.56 2.69
CA VAL A 117 8.16 1.48 1.66
C VAL A 117 6.77 1.49 2.31
N GLY A 118 5.87 2.27 1.72
CA GLY A 118 4.44 2.21 2.02
C GLY A 118 3.70 1.44 0.95
N GLY A 119 2.47 1.01 1.23
CA GLY A 119 1.64 0.44 0.18
C GLY A 119 0.17 0.30 0.53
N LEU A 120 -0.65 0.21 -0.50
CA LEU A 120 -2.09 0.01 -0.44
C LEU A 120 -2.45 -1.26 -1.20
N PHE A 121 -3.01 -2.23 -0.48
CA PHE A 121 -3.29 -3.56 -0.99
C PHE A 121 -4.79 -3.87 -0.95
N HIS A 122 -5.37 -4.07 -2.13
CA HIS A 122 -6.74 -4.50 -2.32
C HIS A 122 -6.75 -5.97 -2.73
N SER A 123 -7.45 -6.83 -2.00
CA SER A 123 -7.36 -8.29 -2.19
C SER A 123 -8.47 -8.89 -3.05
N THR A 124 -9.36 -8.07 -3.61
CA THR A 124 -10.42 -8.51 -4.53
C THR A 124 -10.25 -7.85 -5.90
N CYS A 125 -11.32 -7.45 -6.59
CA CYS A 125 -11.26 -6.96 -7.96
C CYS A 125 -10.92 -5.47 -8.08
#